data_AF-A0AAU2JBI4-F1
#
_entry.id   AF-A0AAU2JBI4-F1
#
_cell.length_a   1.000
_cell.length_b   1.000
_cell.length_c   1.000
_cell.angle_alpha   90.00
_cell.angle_beta   90.00
_cell.angle_gamma   90.00
#
_symmetry.space_group_name_H-M   'P 1'
#
loop_
_entity.id
_entity.type
_entity.pdbx_description
1 polymer ?
#
loop_
_entity_poly.entity_id
_entity_poly.type
_entity_poly.pdbx_seq_one_letter_code
_entity_poly.pdbx_strand_id
1 'polypeptide(L)'
;MTEQPEQNVHHSTDPAQPNPADQPATVADLMQKRLEESSLSAPVKVLLQEALVNGEVRGTSSAGRIYLDSIAVTGFRGIGPRTWLGLNPRPGVNLVVGRNGSGKSSIAEGIETAFTGVNMRWHGLHASRSTNWRNLHHRGGKPEIEVKLAIDGDAGRSTLTRTWDGEDFGASRGDLKRPGHGRVPIDQVDWKQTMEDYRPFLSYVDLDRMISGKPAQMYDAIASILGLRHISAADSRLQTEEKALDDAAKTAEAEMPELMAALYAPEDDERAVDALVAIDTPGSPDFSTLGALVAGLPDDTEEGLLAELRLSAGVQGPDLEQVHAAVARLDKALADE
;
A
#
# COMPACT_ATOMS: atom_id res chain seq x y z
N MET A 1 44.45 9.97 -62.03
CA MET A 1 43.61 11.10 -61.61
C MET A 1 42.59 10.50 -60.67
N THR A 2 42.80 10.72 -59.38
CA THR A 2 42.25 9.92 -58.28
C THR A 2 40.96 10.58 -57.81
N GLU A 3 39.82 9.91 -57.94
CA GLU A 3 38.56 10.38 -57.35
C GLU A 3 38.59 10.13 -55.84
N GLN A 4 38.50 11.22 -55.07
CA GLN A 4 38.20 11.21 -53.65
C GLN A 4 36.68 11.18 -53.45
N PRO A 5 36.14 10.33 -52.57
CA PRO A 5 34.74 10.43 -52.17
C PRO A 5 34.57 11.54 -51.12
N GLU A 6 33.57 12.39 -51.35
CA GLU A 6 33.19 13.50 -50.47
C GLU A 6 32.85 13.01 -49.06
N GLN A 7 33.47 13.65 -48.07
CA GLN A 7 33.13 13.48 -46.65
C GLN A 7 31.80 14.18 -46.36
N ASN A 8 30.74 13.41 -46.14
CA ASN A 8 29.52 13.92 -45.53
C ASN A 8 29.83 14.28 -44.07
N VAL A 9 30.02 15.58 -43.80
CA VAL A 9 30.11 16.15 -42.46
C VAL A 9 28.71 16.15 -41.86
N HIS A 10 28.33 15.06 -41.20
CA HIS A 10 27.19 15.08 -40.28
C HIS A 10 27.59 15.87 -39.04
N HIS A 11 27.12 17.11 -38.96
CA HIS A 11 27.09 17.85 -37.70
C HIS A 11 26.34 17.02 -36.67
N SER A 12 27.06 16.58 -35.63
CA SER A 12 26.49 15.93 -34.46
C SER A 12 25.70 16.99 -33.69
N THR A 13 24.38 17.06 -33.92
CA THR A 13 23.47 17.73 -33.01
C THR A 13 23.44 16.92 -31.72
N ASP A 14 24.15 17.42 -30.71
CA ASP A 14 24.05 16.98 -29.34
C ASP A 14 22.57 17.06 -28.92
N PRO A 15 21.90 15.95 -28.55
CA PRO A 15 20.51 16.02 -28.13
C PRO A 15 20.48 16.78 -26.81
N ALA A 16 19.98 18.02 -26.85
CA ALA A 16 19.78 18.86 -25.69
C ALA A 16 19.16 18.04 -24.55
N GLN A 17 19.78 18.10 -23.37
CA GLN A 17 19.26 17.48 -22.15
C GLN A 17 17.78 17.87 -21.98
N PRO A 18 16.85 16.90 -21.92
CA PRO A 18 15.46 17.23 -21.66
C PRO A 18 15.36 17.82 -20.25
N ASN A 19 14.73 19.00 -20.17
CA ASN A 19 14.50 19.78 -18.96
C ASN A 19 13.80 18.89 -17.91
N PRO A 20 14.15 18.94 -16.60
CA PRO A 20 13.44 18.18 -15.56
C PRO A 20 11.93 18.45 -15.49
N ALA A 21 11.45 19.55 -16.08
CA ALA A 21 10.02 19.87 -16.23
C ALA A 21 9.28 19.04 -17.30
N ASP A 22 9.99 18.19 -18.07
CA ASP A 22 9.46 17.39 -19.17
C ASP A 22 9.19 15.92 -18.77
N GLN A 23 9.13 15.63 -17.47
CA GLN A 23 8.72 14.31 -16.99
C GLN A 23 7.24 14.09 -17.34
N PRO A 24 6.88 13.00 -18.05
CA PRO A 24 5.49 12.71 -18.33
C PRO A 24 4.72 12.53 -17.02
N ALA A 25 3.54 13.14 -16.90
CA ALA A 25 2.73 13.03 -15.69
C ALA A 25 2.46 11.55 -15.36
N THR A 26 2.62 11.17 -14.08
CA THR A 26 2.29 9.81 -13.65
C THR A 26 0.78 9.58 -13.71
N VAL A 27 0.35 8.31 -13.75
CA VAL A 27 -1.07 7.96 -13.62
C VAL A 27 -1.65 8.54 -12.32
N ALA A 28 -0.88 8.50 -11.23
CA ALA A 28 -1.30 9.05 -9.95
C ALA A 28 -1.55 10.57 -10.02
N ASP A 29 -0.67 11.33 -10.68
CA ASP A 29 -0.85 12.78 -10.86
C ASP A 29 -2.07 13.10 -11.72
N LEU A 30 -2.30 12.31 -12.78
CA LEU A 30 -3.49 12.43 -13.62
C LEU A 30 -4.78 12.12 -12.83
N MET A 31 -4.76 11.10 -11.98
CA MET A 31 -5.90 10.76 -11.12
C MET A 31 -6.19 11.82 -10.08
N GLN A 32 -5.16 12.35 -9.43
CA GLN A 32 -5.32 13.42 -8.45
C GLN A 32 -5.96 14.65 -9.11
N LYS A 33 -5.45 15.05 -10.27
CA LYS A 33 -6.04 16.14 -11.06
C LYS A 33 -7.51 15.86 -11.42
N ARG A 34 -7.83 14.64 -11.85
CA ARG A 34 -9.21 14.23 -12.16
C ARG A 34 -10.12 14.26 -10.93
N LEU A 35 -9.62 13.86 -9.77
CA LEU A 35 -10.37 13.85 -8.53
C LEU A 35 -10.67 15.28 -8.06
N GLU A 36 -9.71 16.18 -8.18
CA GLU A 36 -9.87 17.61 -7.93
C GLU A 36 -10.96 18.22 -8.83
N GLU A 37 -10.91 17.92 -10.13
CA GLU A 37 -11.89 18.36 -11.14
C GLU A 37 -13.29 17.72 -11.01
N SER A 38 -13.44 16.64 -10.23
CA SER A 38 -14.70 15.89 -10.15
C SER A 38 -15.79 16.62 -9.36
N SER A 39 -17.06 16.30 -9.65
CA SER A 39 -18.24 16.78 -8.92
C SER A 39 -18.56 15.98 -7.65
N LEU A 40 -17.63 15.13 -7.18
CA LEU A 40 -17.81 14.31 -5.98
C LEU A 40 -17.84 15.19 -4.72
N SER A 41 -18.53 14.72 -3.68
CA SER A 41 -18.55 15.41 -2.39
C SER A 41 -17.16 15.36 -1.73
N ALA A 42 -16.85 16.37 -0.90
CA ALA A 42 -15.57 16.44 -0.20
C ALA A 42 -15.23 15.17 0.61
N PRO A 43 -16.18 14.56 1.37
CA PRO A 43 -15.90 13.31 2.08
C PRO A 43 -15.50 12.15 1.15
N VAL A 44 -16.17 12.01 0.01
CA VAL A 44 -15.86 10.96 -0.98
C VAL A 44 -14.49 11.20 -1.60
N LYS A 45 -14.12 12.46 -1.87
CA LYS A 45 -12.79 12.80 -2.37
C LYS A 45 -11.69 12.40 -1.38
N VAL A 46 -11.90 12.60 -0.07
CA VAL A 46 -10.94 12.19 0.96
C VAL A 46 -10.78 10.66 0.98
N LEU A 47 -11.88 9.90 1.00
CA LEU A 47 -11.84 8.43 0.96
C LEU A 47 -11.10 7.91 -0.29
N LEU A 48 -11.36 8.51 -1.45
CA LEU A 48 -10.67 8.15 -2.68
C LEU A 48 -9.19 8.54 -2.64
N GLN A 49 -8.82 9.67 -2.05
CA GLN A 49 -7.42 10.05 -1.86
C GLN A 49 -6.70 9.05 -0.95
N GLU A 50 -7.29 8.67 0.18
CA GLU A 50 -6.72 7.66 1.09
C GLU A 50 -6.55 6.31 0.40
N ALA A 51 -7.57 5.89 -0.36
CA ALA A 51 -7.53 4.66 -1.14
C ALA A 51 -6.51 4.71 -2.29
N LEU A 52 -6.08 5.89 -2.75
CA LEU A 52 -5.08 6.05 -3.82
C LEU A 52 -3.66 6.31 -3.30
N VAL A 53 -3.49 6.96 -2.15
CA VAL A 53 -2.21 7.47 -1.64
C VAL A 53 -1.50 6.47 -0.72
N ASN A 54 -2.20 5.54 -0.06
CA ASN A 54 -1.59 4.63 0.92
C ASN A 54 -0.86 3.42 0.31
N GLY A 55 0.05 3.66 -0.64
CA GLY A 55 1.05 2.72 -1.10
C GLY A 55 2.42 3.39 -1.03
N GLU A 56 3.00 3.42 0.16
CA GLU A 56 4.35 3.94 0.50
C GLU A 56 4.57 5.46 0.36
N VAL A 57 5.34 6.00 1.31
CA VAL A 57 5.86 7.37 1.27
C VAL A 57 6.64 7.50 -0.03
N ARG A 58 6.22 8.43 -0.90
CA ARG A 58 6.96 8.79 -2.11
C ARG A 58 8.33 9.32 -1.73
N GLY A 59 9.32 8.44 -1.66
CA GLY A 59 10.70 8.83 -1.56
C GLY A 59 11.09 9.53 -2.85
N THR A 60 11.30 10.84 -2.80
CA THR A 60 11.87 11.57 -3.93
C THR A 60 13.35 11.22 -3.99
N SER A 61 13.71 10.19 -4.77
CA SER A 61 15.11 9.93 -5.04
C SER A 61 15.73 11.15 -5.70
N SER A 62 16.70 11.77 -5.01
CA SER A 62 17.47 12.92 -5.50
C SER A 62 18.51 12.54 -6.57
N ALA A 63 18.53 11.28 -7.03
CA ALA A 63 19.44 10.82 -8.04
C ALA A 63 19.03 11.36 -9.43
N GLY A 64 19.99 11.89 -10.19
CA GLY A 64 19.79 12.24 -11.59
C GLY A 64 19.54 10.99 -12.45
N ARG A 65 19.49 11.14 -13.78
CA ARG A 65 19.23 10.01 -14.69
C ARG A 65 20.24 8.88 -14.44
N ILE A 66 19.75 7.64 -14.53
CA ILE A 66 20.53 6.44 -14.28
C ILE A 66 20.69 5.67 -15.59
N TYR A 67 21.93 5.41 -15.99
CA TYR A 67 22.26 4.61 -17.16
C TYR A 67 23.00 3.33 -16.76
N LEU A 68 22.68 2.23 -17.43
CA LEU A 68 23.42 0.97 -17.28
C LEU A 68 24.79 1.06 -17.96
N ASP A 69 25.85 0.84 -17.20
CA ASP A 69 27.24 0.82 -17.69
C ASP A 69 27.69 -0.61 -18.00
N SER A 70 27.44 -1.54 -17.08
CA SER A 70 27.77 -2.95 -17.30
C SER A 70 27.03 -3.86 -16.33
N ILE A 71 27.03 -5.15 -16.65
CA ILE A 71 26.54 -6.21 -15.77
C ILE A 71 27.55 -7.36 -15.72
N ALA A 72 27.76 -7.92 -14.53
CA ALA A 72 28.39 -9.21 -14.32
C ALA A 72 27.45 -10.15 -13.57
N VAL A 73 27.37 -11.40 -14.01
CA VAL A 73 26.49 -12.42 -13.44
C VAL A 73 27.29 -13.68 -13.15
N THR A 74 27.13 -14.23 -11.94
CA THR A 74 27.74 -15.50 -11.50
C THR A 74 26.69 -16.36 -10.81
N GLY A 75 26.59 -17.64 -11.18
CA GLY A 75 25.72 -18.60 -10.49
C GLY A 75 24.22 -18.33 -10.59
N PHE A 76 23.75 -17.70 -11.69
CA PHE A 76 22.35 -17.33 -11.91
C PHE A 76 21.82 -17.91 -13.23
N ARG A 77 20.69 -18.61 -13.16
CA ARG A 77 19.95 -19.21 -14.29
C ARG A 77 20.86 -20.11 -15.11
N GLY A 78 21.04 -19.81 -16.40
CA GLY A 78 21.96 -20.55 -17.28
C GLY A 78 23.44 -20.19 -17.12
N ILE A 79 23.77 -19.18 -16.29
CA ILE A 79 25.14 -18.66 -16.13
C ILE A 79 25.78 -19.25 -14.88
N GLY A 80 26.79 -20.11 -15.07
CA GLY A 80 27.61 -20.65 -13.98
C GLY A 80 28.80 -19.73 -13.69
N PRO A 81 29.85 -19.74 -14.53
CA PRO A 81 31.00 -18.83 -14.38
C PRO A 81 30.63 -17.36 -14.55
N ARG A 82 31.43 -16.47 -13.94
CA ARG A 82 31.25 -15.02 -14.05
C ARG A 82 31.24 -14.60 -15.52
N THR A 83 30.09 -14.11 -15.98
CA THR A 83 29.89 -13.59 -17.33
C THR A 83 29.68 -12.09 -17.23
N TRP A 84 30.35 -11.33 -18.09
CA TRP A 84 30.31 -9.87 -18.08
C TRP A 84 29.85 -9.31 -19.43
N LEU A 85 29.04 -8.24 -19.38
CA LEU A 85 28.58 -7.49 -20.54
C LEU A 85 28.73 -5.99 -20.26
N GLY A 86 29.53 -5.31 -21.06
CA GLY A 86 29.61 -3.85 -21.11
C GLY A 86 28.52 -3.25 -21.99
N LEU A 87 28.00 -2.10 -21.57
CA LEU A 87 26.99 -1.32 -22.27
C LEU A 87 27.48 0.12 -22.45
N ASN A 88 26.80 0.89 -23.29
CA ASN A 88 27.04 2.32 -23.40
C ASN A 88 26.10 3.07 -22.42
N PRO A 89 26.63 3.68 -21.33
CA PRO A 89 25.82 4.38 -20.33
C PRO A 89 25.49 5.81 -20.79
N ARG A 90 24.77 5.90 -21.92
CA ARG A 90 24.31 7.15 -22.54
C ARG A 90 22.95 6.92 -23.21
N PRO A 91 22.18 7.99 -23.50
CA PRO A 91 20.98 7.86 -24.31
C PRO A 91 21.28 7.14 -25.64
N GLY A 92 20.51 6.09 -25.95
CA GLY A 92 20.73 5.28 -27.16
C GLY A 92 20.17 3.86 -27.03
N VAL A 93 20.48 3.03 -28.03
CA VAL A 93 20.03 1.63 -28.09
C VAL A 93 21.24 0.71 -28.01
N ASN A 94 21.23 -0.22 -27.05
CA ASN A 94 22.21 -1.31 -26.96
C ASN A 94 21.55 -2.61 -27.45
N LEU A 95 22.03 -3.17 -28.56
CA LEU A 95 21.51 -4.43 -29.12
C LEU A 95 22.42 -5.62 -28.72
N VAL A 96 21.87 -6.58 -27.98
CA VAL A 96 22.59 -7.79 -27.56
C VAL A 96 22.13 -8.98 -28.40
N VAL A 97 23.01 -9.50 -29.25
CA VAL A 97 22.74 -10.64 -30.15
C VAL A 97 23.52 -11.89 -29.75
N GLY A 98 23.00 -13.06 -30.11
CA GLY A 98 23.63 -14.34 -29.81
C GLY A 98 22.67 -15.51 -29.97
N ARG A 99 23.20 -16.73 -30.09
CA ARG A 99 22.41 -17.96 -30.29
C ARG A 99 21.44 -18.22 -29.13
N ASN A 100 20.39 -19.00 -29.35
CA ASN A 100 19.52 -19.45 -28.25
C ASN A 100 20.34 -20.23 -27.21
N GLY A 101 20.05 -20.01 -25.92
CA GLY A 101 20.81 -20.61 -24.81
C GLY A 101 22.13 -19.90 -24.44
N SER A 102 22.55 -18.84 -25.16
CA SER A 102 23.78 -18.09 -24.83
C SER A 102 23.72 -17.22 -23.56
N GLY A 103 22.60 -17.25 -22.82
CA GLY A 103 22.45 -16.49 -21.58
C GLY A 103 21.94 -15.05 -21.73
N LYS A 104 21.59 -14.57 -22.94
CA LYS A 104 21.03 -13.21 -23.16
C LYS A 104 19.85 -12.90 -22.22
N SER A 105 18.86 -13.79 -22.17
CA SER A 105 17.70 -13.64 -21.28
C SER A 105 18.11 -13.72 -19.81
N SER A 106 19.08 -14.56 -19.45
CA SER A 106 19.62 -14.64 -18.09
C SER A 106 20.30 -13.33 -17.66
N ILE A 107 20.99 -12.64 -18.57
CA ILE A 107 21.59 -11.32 -18.32
C ILE A 107 20.50 -10.28 -18.13
N ALA A 108 19.51 -10.20 -19.02
CA ALA A 108 18.41 -9.25 -18.91
C ALA A 108 17.58 -9.45 -17.62
N GLU A 109 17.23 -10.71 -17.31
CA GLU A 109 16.57 -11.08 -16.06
C GLU A 109 17.45 -10.73 -14.85
N GLY A 110 18.78 -10.90 -14.97
CA GLY A 110 19.74 -10.52 -13.94
C GLY A 110 19.71 -9.02 -13.63
N ILE A 111 19.62 -8.16 -14.64
CA ILE A 111 19.47 -6.70 -14.43
C ILE A 111 18.19 -6.42 -13.64
N GLU A 112 17.03 -6.88 -14.10
CA GLU A 112 15.75 -6.66 -13.40
C GLU A 112 15.84 -7.15 -11.94
N THR A 113 16.38 -8.35 -11.76
CA THR A 113 16.53 -9.00 -10.46
C THR A 113 17.46 -8.22 -9.52
N ALA A 114 18.54 -7.62 -10.03
CA ALA A 114 19.44 -6.81 -9.21
C ALA A 114 18.70 -5.63 -8.56
N PHE A 115 17.86 -4.95 -9.34
CA PHE A 115 17.07 -3.79 -8.90
C PHE A 115 15.90 -4.16 -8.00
N THR A 116 15.09 -5.14 -8.40
CA THR A 116 13.81 -5.42 -7.73
C THR A 116 13.91 -6.49 -6.65
N GLY A 117 14.95 -7.34 -6.69
CA GLY A 117 15.01 -8.55 -5.88
C GLY A 117 14.00 -9.64 -6.27
N VAL A 118 13.22 -9.41 -7.34
CA VAL A 118 12.18 -10.31 -7.80
C VAL A 118 12.41 -10.64 -9.27
N ASN A 119 12.15 -11.90 -9.64
CA ASN A 119 12.14 -12.30 -11.04
C ASN A 119 10.69 -12.50 -11.51
N MET A 120 10.22 -11.64 -12.41
CA MET A 120 8.84 -11.64 -12.92
C MET A 120 8.40 -12.95 -13.57
N ARG A 121 9.34 -13.76 -14.09
CA ARG A 121 9.03 -15.08 -14.61
C ARG A 121 8.38 -15.98 -13.55
N TRP A 122 8.53 -15.67 -12.26
CA TRP A 122 8.13 -16.53 -11.15
C TRP A 122 7.16 -15.90 -10.18
N HIS A 123 6.89 -14.61 -10.35
CA HIS A 123 5.84 -13.94 -9.61
C HIS A 123 4.51 -14.68 -9.86
N GLY A 124 3.96 -15.27 -8.79
CA GLY A 124 2.73 -16.07 -8.85
C GLY A 124 2.86 -17.49 -9.41
N LEU A 125 4.07 -18.06 -9.58
CA LEU A 125 4.25 -19.48 -9.93
C LEU A 125 4.35 -20.36 -8.67
N HIS A 126 3.80 -21.58 -8.76
CA HIS A 126 3.87 -22.63 -7.73
C HIS A 126 5.30 -22.87 -7.20
N ALA A 127 5.45 -23.13 -5.90
CA ALA A 127 6.73 -23.20 -5.18
C ALA A 127 7.78 -24.12 -5.84
N SER A 128 7.38 -25.18 -6.55
CA SER A 128 8.31 -26.06 -7.28
C SER A 128 9.00 -25.42 -8.50
N ARG A 129 8.48 -24.30 -9.03
CA ARG A 129 9.12 -23.54 -10.13
C ARG A 129 9.97 -22.36 -9.63
N SER A 130 9.87 -22.03 -8.34
CA SER A 130 10.62 -20.95 -7.68
C SER A 130 12.12 -21.26 -7.52
N THR A 131 12.57 -22.48 -7.81
CA THR A 131 13.97 -22.91 -7.71
C THR A 131 14.78 -22.78 -9.02
N ASN A 132 14.15 -22.40 -10.13
CA ASN A 132 14.77 -22.35 -11.48
C ASN A 132 15.80 -21.21 -11.69
N TRP A 133 16.23 -20.52 -10.63
CA TRP A 133 17.24 -19.43 -10.61
C TRP A 133 18.58 -20.04 -10.38
N ARG A 134 18.61 -21.16 -9.65
CA ARG A 134 19.84 -21.77 -9.25
C ARG A 134 20.49 -22.35 -10.49
N ASN A 135 21.68 -21.87 -10.78
CA ASN A 135 22.46 -22.48 -11.84
C ASN A 135 22.92 -23.87 -11.37
N LEU A 136 22.43 -24.92 -12.04
CA LEU A 136 22.78 -26.31 -11.73
C LEU A 136 24.25 -26.64 -12.03
N HIS A 137 24.92 -25.79 -12.81
CA HIS A 137 26.32 -25.95 -13.22
C HIS A 137 27.27 -25.08 -12.39
N HIS A 138 26.79 -24.44 -11.32
CA HIS A 138 27.61 -23.61 -10.46
C HIS A 138 28.45 -24.51 -9.55
N ARG A 139 29.76 -24.59 -9.82
CA ARG A 139 30.68 -25.53 -9.15
C ARG A 139 31.47 -24.91 -7.99
N GLY A 140 31.19 -23.65 -7.62
CA GLY A 140 31.83 -22.97 -6.49
C GLY A 140 31.85 -21.45 -6.63
N GLY A 141 32.01 -20.74 -5.50
CA GLY A 141 31.97 -19.27 -5.41
C GLY A 141 30.61 -18.74 -4.93
N LYS A 142 30.58 -17.48 -4.49
CA LYS A 142 29.33 -16.83 -4.05
C LYS A 142 28.53 -16.39 -5.29
N PRO A 143 27.26 -16.80 -5.44
CA PRO A 143 26.44 -16.35 -6.56
C PRO A 143 26.10 -14.86 -6.39
N GLU A 144 26.14 -14.13 -7.49
CA GLU A 144 26.15 -12.68 -7.48
C GLU A 144 25.68 -12.11 -8.82
N ILE A 145 24.90 -11.03 -8.75
CA ILE A 145 24.68 -10.12 -9.86
C ILE A 145 25.26 -8.76 -9.47
N GLU A 146 26.17 -8.24 -10.29
CA GLU A 146 26.76 -6.92 -10.14
C GLU A 146 26.36 -6.06 -11.34
N VAL A 147 25.69 -4.93 -11.11
CA VAL A 147 25.33 -3.96 -12.13
C VAL A 147 26.05 -2.66 -11.83
N LYS A 148 26.81 -2.15 -12.81
CA LYS A 148 27.42 -0.82 -12.72
C LYS A 148 26.51 0.20 -13.38
N LEU A 149 26.36 1.33 -12.70
CA LEU A 149 25.47 2.42 -13.04
C LEU A 149 26.26 3.71 -13.22
N ALA A 150 25.90 4.49 -14.23
CA ALA A 150 26.23 5.90 -14.32
C ALA A 150 25.02 6.69 -13.82
N ILE A 151 25.18 7.41 -12.72
CA ILE A 151 24.13 8.25 -12.15
C ILE A 151 24.55 9.70 -12.39
N ASP A 152 23.69 10.49 -13.04
CA ASP A 152 23.95 11.90 -13.25
C ASP A 152 24.14 12.61 -11.90
N GLY A 153 25.24 13.35 -11.77
CA GLY A 153 25.63 14.03 -10.53
C GLY A 153 26.64 13.25 -9.68
N ASP A 154 26.81 11.94 -9.89
CA ASP A 154 27.84 11.16 -9.18
C ASP A 154 29.22 11.37 -9.84
N ALA A 155 30.27 11.49 -9.01
CA ALA A 155 31.66 11.65 -9.47
C ALA A 155 32.26 10.37 -10.11
N GLY A 156 31.50 9.27 -10.19
CA GLY A 156 31.98 8.00 -10.70
C GLY A 156 30.86 6.98 -10.92
N ARG A 157 31.24 5.72 -11.17
CA ARG A 157 30.26 4.62 -11.34
C ARG A 157 29.79 4.10 -9.98
N SER A 158 28.49 3.91 -9.88
CA SER A 158 27.83 3.28 -8.75
C SER A 158 27.70 1.78 -9.02
N THR A 159 27.79 0.97 -7.98
CA THR A 159 27.73 -0.49 -8.09
C THR A 159 26.54 -1.02 -7.29
N LEU A 160 25.56 -1.56 -8.00
CA LEU A 160 24.46 -2.33 -7.43
C LEU A 160 24.86 -3.80 -7.42
N THR A 161 24.93 -4.40 -6.24
CA THR A 161 25.29 -5.80 -6.06
C THR A 161 24.13 -6.52 -5.39
N ARG A 162 23.71 -7.66 -5.96
CA ARG A 162 22.78 -8.58 -5.32
C ARG A 162 23.44 -9.93 -5.14
N THR A 163 23.38 -10.44 -3.91
CA THR A 163 23.92 -11.76 -3.55
C THR A 163 22.90 -12.56 -2.79
N TRP A 164 23.02 -13.88 -2.83
CA TRP A 164 22.15 -14.79 -2.10
C TRP A 164 22.98 -15.99 -1.64
N ASP A 165 22.57 -16.56 -0.52
CA ASP A 165 23.22 -17.71 0.09
C ASP A 165 22.20 -18.87 0.11
N GLY A 166 22.64 -20.11 -0.12
CA GLY A 166 21.78 -21.30 0.06
C GLY A 166 20.81 -21.61 -1.09
N GLU A 167 19.61 -22.08 -0.74
CA GLU A 167 18.57 -22.60 -1.66
C GLU A 167 17.35 -21.68 -1.82
N ASP A 168 17.28 -20.59 -1.05
CA ASP A 168 16.19 -19.62 -1.13
C ASP A 168 16.67 -18.28 -1.72
N PHE A 169 16.04 -17.88 -2.83
CA PHE A 169 16.29 -16.59 -3.47
C PHE A 169 15.57 -15.44 -2.77
N GLY A 170 14.49 -15.73 -2.04
CA GLY A 170 13.72 -14.73 -1.28
C GLY A 170 14.59 -14.02 -0.23
N ALA A 171 15.61 -14.71 0.30
CA ALA A 171 16.60 -14.15 1.21
C ALA A 171 17.75 -13.38 0.53
N SER A 172 17.65 -13.07 -0.78
CA SER A 172 18.69 -12.32 -1.49
C SER A 172 18.83 -10.90 -0.93
N ARG A 173 20.08 -10.44 -0.80
CA ARG A 173 20.42 -9.11 -0.31
C ARG A 173 20.98 -8.26 -1.44
N GLY A 174 20.44 -7.06 -1.59
CA GLY A 174 20.89 -6.06 -2.56
C GLY A 174 21.49 -4.85 -1.86
N ASP A 175 22.66 -4.40 -2.33
CA ASP A 175 23.37 -3.24 -1.82
C ASP A 175 23.78 -2.32 -2.98
N LEU A 176 23.57 -1.02 -2.83
CA LEU A 176 24.08 0.01 -3.73
C LEU A 176 25.28 0.72 -3.08
N LYS A 177 26.42 0.68 -3.76
CA LYS A 177 27.61 1.47 -3.42
C LYS A 177 27.73 2.65 -4.37
N ARG A 178 27.60 3.86 -3.84
CA ARG A 178 27.78 5.10 -4.62
C ARG A 178 29.10 5.79 -4.25
N PRO A 179 29.83 6.38 -5.22
CA PRO A 179 31.03 7.16 -4.94
C PRO A 179 30.72 8.30 -3.95
N GLY A 180 31.45 8.37 -2.83
CA GLY A 180 31.28 9.43 -1.83
C GLY A 180 30.10 9.26 -0.86
N HIS A 181 29.18 8.31 -1.08
CA HIS A 181 27.98 8.11 -0.24
C HIS A 181 27.97 6.76 0.51
N GLY A 182 29.02 5.95 0.39
CA GLY A 182 29.13 4.67 1.07
C GLY A 182 28.30 3.56 0.41
N ARG A 183 27.96 2.53 1.19
CA ARG A 183 27.13 1.39 0.78
C ARG A 183 25.82 1.43 1.56
N VAL A 184 24.70 1.34 0.86
CA VAL A 184 23.36 1.28 1.44
C VAL A 184 22.59 0.09 0.88
N PRO A 185 21.72 -0.58 1.67
CA PRO A 185 20.78 -1.56 1.13
C PRO A 185 19.90 -0.95 0.04
N ILE A 186 19.61 -1.70 -1.02
CA ILE A 186 18.80 -1.20 -2.14
C ILE A 186 17.37 -0.81 -1.72
N ASP A 187 16.81 -1.47 -0.70
CA ASP A 187 15.48 -1.17 -0.18
C ASP A 187 15.43 0.18 0.56
N GLN A 188 16.59 0.72 0.95
CA GLN A 188 16.73 2.08 1.50
C GLN A 188 17.01 3.12 0.40
N VAL A 189 17.17 2.68 -0.84
CA VAL A 189 17.24 3.58 -2.00
C VAL A 189 15.81 3.79 -2.46
N ASP A 190 15.34 5.03 -2.43
CA ASP A 190 13.99 5.46 -2.79
C ASP A 190 13.64 5.29 -4.28
N TRP A 191 13.93 4.14 -4.89
CA TRP A 191 13.66 3.82 -6.30
C TRP A 191 12.42 2.97 -6.49
N LYS A 192 11.91 2.33 -5.44
CA LYS A 192 10.81 1.36 -5.56
C LYS A 192 9.59 1.96 -6.27
N GLN A 193 9.06 3.07 -5.75
CA GLN A 193 7.92 3.76 -6.35
C GLN A 193 8.23 4.22 -7.79
N THR A 194 9.42 4.79 -8.02
CA THR A 194 9.83 5.23 -9.37
C THR A 194 9.90 4.08 -10.37
N MET A 195 10.34 2.88 -9.95
CA MET A 195 10.36 1.69 -10.80
C MET A 195 8.97 1.08 -11.01
N GLU A 196 8.01 1.36 -10.14
CA GLU A 196 6.60 0.99 -10.34
C GLU A 196 5.91 1.94 -11.30
N ASP A 197 6.10 3.25 -11.12
CA ASP A 197 5.56 4.32 -11.97
C ASP A 197 6.13 4.29 -13.39
N TYR A 198 7.45 4.11 -13.48
CA TYR A 198 8.23 4.13 -14.72
C TYR A 198 8.97 2.82 -14.90
N ARG A 199 8.21 1.72 -15.07
CA ARG A 199 8.79 0.39 -15.17
C ARG A 199 9.84 0.30 -16.30
N PRO A 200 11.14 0.13 -15.97
CA PRO A 200 12.21 0.14 -16.97
C PRO A 200 12.47 -1.25 -17.58
N PHE A 201 11.73 -2.27 -17.12
CA PHE A 201 11.90 -3.66 -17.52
C PHE A 201 10.67 -4.15 -18.27
N LEU A 202 10.90 -4.80 -19.40
CA LEU A 202 9.88 -5.52 -20.16
C LEU A 202 10.40 -6.92 -20.43
N SER A 203 9.96 -7.88 -19.63
CA SER A 203 10.46 -9.25 -19.72
C SER A 203 9.85 -9.99 -20.91
N TYR A 204 10.53 -11.01 -21.41
CA TYR A 204 9.99 -11.89 -22.46
C TYR A 204 8.68 -12.58 -22.02
N VAL A 205 8.54 -12.87 -20.74
CA VAL A 205 7.32 -13.51 -20.19
C VAL A 205 6.16 -12.53 -20.19
N ASP A 206 6.40 -11.25 -19.92
CA ASP A 206 5.36 -10.21 -20.00
C ASP A 206 4.89 -10.05 -21.45
N LEU A 207 5.82 -10.04 -22.40
CA LEU A 207 5.52 -10.00 -23.82
C LEU A 207 4.74 -11.23 -24.30
N ASP A 208 5.13 -12.44 -23.87
CA ASP A 208 4.43 -13.67 -24.22
C ASP A 208 3.02 -13.72 -23.62
N ARG A 209 2.84 -13.29 -22.36
CA ARG A 209 1.51 -13.16 -21.74
C ARG A 209 0.64 -12.14 -22.48
N MET A 210 1.21 -11.05 -22.96
CA MET A 210 0.49 -10.02 -23.71
C MET A 210 0.04 -10.51 -25.10
N ILE A 211 0.83 -11.37 -25.76
CA ILE A 211 0.56 -11.83 -27.14
C ILE A 211 -0.27 -13.12 -27.15
N SER A 212 0.07 -14.07 -26.27
CA SER A 212 -0.42 -15.45 -26.32
C SER A 212 -1.28 -15.83 -25.10
N GLY A 213 -1.41 -14.93 -24.12
CA GLY A 213 -2.15 -15.18 -22.88
C GLY A 213 -3.67 -15.16 -23.07
N LYS A 214 -4.39 -15.59 -22.02
CA LYS A 214 -5.85 -15.41 -21.97
C LYS A 214 -6.19 -13.92 -21.93
N PRO A 215 -7.38 -13.48 -22.38
CA PRO A 215 -7.76 -12.07 -22.40
C PRO A 215 -7.52 -11.33 -21.07
N ALA A 216 -7.89 -11.92 -19.93
CA ALA A 216 -7.63 -11.33 -18.61
C ALA A 216 -6.14 -11.11 -18.33
N GLN A 217 -5.28 -12.07 -18.68
CA GLN A 217 -3.83 -11.97 -18.47
C GLN A 217 -3.20 -10.92 -19.38
N MET A 218 -3.74 -10.73 -20.59
CA MET A 218 -3.33 -9.66 -21.50
C MET A 218 -3.68 -8.29 -20.90
N TYR A 219 -4.90 -8.12 -20.37
CA TYR A 219 -5.31 -6.89 -19.69
C TYR A 219 -4.42 -6.60 -18.48
N ASP A 220 -4.14 -7.58 -17.63
CA ASP A 220 -3.27 -7.42 -16.46
C ASP A 220 -1.84 -7.01 -16.85
N ALA A 221 -1.30 -7.61 -17.92
CA ALA A 221 0.03 -7.28 -18.42
C ALA A 221 0.11 -5.85 -18.95
N ILE A 222 -0.91 -5.41 -19.70
CA ILE A 222 -1.02 -4.04 -20.21
C ILE A 222 -1.20 -3.04 -19.06
N ALA A 223 -2.10 -3.33 -18.12
CA ALA A 223 -2.32 -2.50 -16.94
C ALA A 223 -1.04 -2.32 -16.11
N SER A 224 -0.27 -3.39 -15.96
CA SER A 224 1.07 -3.36 -15.33
C SER A 224 2.05 -2.44 -16.05
N ILE A 225 2.12 -2.50 -17.38
CA ILE A 225 3.02 -1.65 -18.19
C ILE A 225 2.60 -0.18 -18.12
N LEU A 226 1.30 0.08 -18.10
CA LEU A 226 0.72 1.42 -18.03
C LEU A 226 0.69 2.00 -16.61
N GLY A 227 1.20 1.29 -15.59
CA GLY A 227 1.18 1.76 -14.20
C GLY A 227 -0.22 1.77 -13.56
N LEU A 228 -1.22 1.11 -14.16
CA LEU A 228 -2.61 1.10 -13.69
C LEU A 228 -2.83 0.21 -12.46
N ARG A 229 -1.81 -0.52 -12.00
CA ARG A 229 -1.90 -1.38 -10.81
C ARG A 229 -2.32 -0.61 -9.55
N HIS A 230 -1.92 0.65 -9.43
CA HIS A 230 -2.33 1.49 -8.30
C HIS A 230 -3.85 1.65 -8.25
N ILE A 231 -4.51 1.71 -9.42
CA ILE A 231 -5.97 1.81 -9.53
C ILE A 231 -6.63 0.51 -9.12
N SER A 232 -6.17 -0.61 -9.68
CA SER A 232 -6.73 -1.92 -9.35
C SER A 232 -6.52 -2.30 -7.88
N ALA A 233 -5.40 -1.89 -7.28
CA ALA A 233 -5.14 -2.07 -5.85
C ALA A 233 -6.06 -1.19 -4.99
N ALA A 234 -6.28 0.07 -5.38
CA ALA A 234 -7.25 0.95 -4.72
C ALA A 234 -8.67 0.36 -4.77
N ASP A 235 -9.10 -0.08 -5.95
CA ASP A 235 -10.41 -0.73 -6.17
C ASP A 235 -10.59 -1.99 -5.31
N SER A 236 -9.59 -2.86 -5.28
CA SER A 236 -9.63 -4.09 -4.46
C SER A 236 -9.73 -3.79 -2.96
N ARG A 237 -9.06 -2.72 -2.49
CA ARG A 237 -9.16 -2.27 -1.09
C ARG A 237 -10.57 -1.76 -0.78
N LEU A 238 -11.11 -0.91 -1.64
CA LEU A 238 -12.46 -0.37 -1.48
C LEU A 238 -13.50 -1.49 -1.45
N GLN A 239 -13.37 -2.50 -2.31
CA GLN A 239 -14.26 -3.68 -2.29
C GLN A 239 -14.14 -4.49 -0.99
N THR A 240 -12.93 -4.57 -0.41
CA THR A 240 -12.71 -5.28 0.85
C THR A 240 -13.36 -4.53 2.02
N GLU A 241 -13.20 -3.21 2.07
CA GLU A 241 -13.82 -2.35 3.07
C GLU A 241 -15.35 -2.34 2.92
N GLU A 242 -15.86 -2.22 1.68
CA GLU A 242 -17.29 -2.30 1.37
C GLU A 242 -17.89 -3.60 1.90
N LYS A 243 -17.22 -4.73 1.64
CA LYS A 243 -17.65 -6.03 2.14
C LYS A 243 -17.65 -6.10 3.66
N ALA A 244 -16.62 -5.58 4.32
CA ALA A 244 -16.55 -5.59 5.79
C ALA A 244 -17.69 -4.76 6.42
N LEU A 245 -18.02 -3.61 5.82
CA LEU A 245 -19.14 -2.77 6.25
C LEU A 245 -20.50 -3.44 6.01
N ASP A 246 -20.68 -4.09 4.85
CA ASP A 246 -21.90 -4.84 4.51
C ASP A 246 -22.12 -6.04 5.46
N ASP A 247 -21.06 -6.80 5.75
CA ASP A 247 -21.10 -7.91 6.69
C ASP A 247 -21.42 -7.44 8.13
N ALA A 248 -20.87 -6.29 8.55
CA ALA A 248 -21.18 -5.69 9.84
C ALA A 248 -22.63 -5.20 9.92
N ALA A 249 -23.14 -4.55 8.86
CA ALA A 249 -24.53 -4.10 8.77
C ALA A 249 -25.51 -5.28 8.88
N LYS A 250 -25.26 -6.37 8.15
CA LYS A 250 -26.06 -7.60 8.22
C LYS A 250 -26.04 -8.24 9.61
N THR A 251 -24.89 -8.20 10.28
CA THR A 251 -24.78 -8.71 11.65
C THR A 251 -25.63 -7.88 12.61
N ALA A 252 -25.53 -6.55 12.53
CA ALA A 252 -26.35 -5.65 13.33
C ALA A 252 -27.85 -5.83 13.06
N GLU A 253 -28.26 -5.99 11.80
CA GLU A 253 -29.65 -6.30 11.43
C GLU A 253 -30.13 -7.65 12.01
N ALA A 254 -29.25 -8.66 12.08
CA ALA A 254 -29.57 -9.96 12.64
C ALA A 254 -29.68 -9.96 14.17
N GLU A 255 -28.91 -9.13 14.86
CA GLU A 255 -28.95 -8.96 16.32
C GLU A 255 -30.08 -8.02 16.78
N MET A 256 -30.56 -7.15 15.88
CA MET A 256 -31.60 -6.15 16.18
C MET A 256 -32.87 -6.75 16.82
N PRO A 257 -33.44 -7.88 16.37
CA PRO A 257 -34.65 -8.43 16.97
C PRO A 257 -34.45 -8.90 18.41
N GLU A 258 -33.28 -9.47 18.73
CA GLU A 258 -32.96 -9.91 20.09
C GLU A 258 -32.76 -8.70 21.01
N LEU A 259 -32.06 -7.66 20.53
CA LEU A 259 -31.92 -6.40 21.26
C LEU A 259 -33.27 -5.74 21.54
N MET A 260 -34.15 -5.64 20.53
CA MET A 260 -35.49 -5.08 20.72
C MET A 260 -36.30 -5.91 21.73
N ALA A 261 -36.23 -7.24 21.68
CA ALA A 261 -36.90 -8.10 22.65
C ALA A 261 -36.39 -7.87 24.09
N ALA A 262 -35.09 -7.67 24.27
CA ALA A 262 -34.50 -7.34 25.57
C ALA A 262 -34.95 -5.96 26.07
N LEU A 263 -35.07 -4.96 25.19
CA LEU A 263 -35.57 -3.62 25.53
C LEU A 263 -37.07 -3.62 25.87
N TYR A 264 -37.86 -4.57 25.36
CA TYR A 264 -39.27 -4.75 25.73
C TYR A 264 -39.49 -5.52 27.05
N ALA A 265 -38.46 -6.16 27.60
CA ALA A 265 -38.59 -6.99 28.80
C ALA A 265 -38.81 -6.22 30.12
N PRO A 266 -38.14 -5.07 30.40
CA PRO A 266 -38.40 -4.30 31.62
C PRO A 266 -39.74 -3.55 31.52
N GLU A 267 -40.61 -3.77 32.49
CA GLU A 267 -41.81 -2.95 32.69
C GLU A 267 -41.41 -1.62 33.36
N ASP A 268 -41.83 -0.50 32.79
CA ASP A 268 -41.61 0.88 33.28
C ASP A 268 -40.15 1.40 33.36
N ASP A 269 -39.26 1.06 32.43
CA ASP A 269 -37.94 1.74 32.27
C ASP A 269 -37.97 2.80 31.15
N GLU A 270 -37.93 4.09 31.53
CA GLU A 270 -37.92 5.23 30.60
C GLU A 270 -36.74 5.18 29.60
N ARG A 271 -35.57 4.65 30.01
CA ARG A 271 -34.39 4.56 29.12
C ARG A 271 -34.59 3.51 28.03
N ALA A 272 -35.29 2.43 28.34
CA ALA A 272 -35.63 1.39 27.36
C ALA A 272 -36.63 1.91 26.32
N VAL A 273 -37.59 2.73 26.75
CA VAL A 273 -38.52 3.43 25.85
C VAL A 273 -37.78 4.40 24.94
N ASP A 274 -36.89 5.23 25.49
CA ASP A 274 -36.09 6.18 24.71
C ASP A 274 -35.17 5.49 23.70
N ALA A 275 -34.57 4.35 24.07
CA ALA A 275 -33.76 3.54 23.17
C ALA A 275 -34.60 2.96 22.01
N LEU A 276 -35.81 2.46 22.28
CA LEU A 276 -36.71 1.95 21.25
C LEU A 276 -37.14 3.04 20.26
N VAL A 277 -37.44 4.25 20.75
CA VAL A 277 -37.77 5.40 19.89
C VAL A 277 -36.57 5.80 19.01
N ALA A 278 -35.37 5.80 19.57
CA ALA A 278 -34.16 6.09 18.83
C ALA A 278 -33.85 5.02 17.76
N ILE A 279 -34.11 3.74 18.04
CA ILE A 279 -33.94 2.64 17.07
C ILE A 279 -34.97 2.74 15.92
N ASP A 280 -36.24 3.03 16.23
CA ASP A 280 -37.33 3.08 15.23
C ASP A 280 -37.36 4.40 14.42
N THR A 281 -36.30 5.21 14.52
CA THR A 281 -36.20 6.46 13.77
C THR A 281 -36.15 6.19 12.25
N PRO A 282 -37.01 6.83 11.43
CA PRO A 282 -37.08 6.56 9.99
C PRO A 282 -35.76 6.82 9.25
N GLY A 283 -35.31 5.83 8.48
CA GLY A 283 -34.14 5.92 7.60
C GLY A 283 -32.85 5.41 8.24
N SER A 284 -32.57 5.82 9.48
CA SER A 284 -31.46 5.30 10.28
C SER A 284 -31.71 5.50 11.77
N PRO A 285 -31.27 4.57 12.64
CA PRO A 285 -31.31 4.77 14.08
C PRO A 285 -30.63 6.07 14.50
N ASP A 286 -31.18 6.74 15.52
CA ASP A 286 -30.55 7.91 16.12
C ASP A 286 -29.40 7.47 17.05
N PHE A 287 -28.23 7.25 16.44
CA PHE A 287 -27.01 6.88 17.16
C PHE A 287 -26.55 7.95 18.17
N SER A 288 -26.97 9.20 18.02
CA SER A 288 -26.58 10.26 18.97
C SER A 288 -27.33 10.10 20.29
N THR A 289 -28.64 9.84 20.23
CA THR A 289 -29.47 9.54 21.39
C THR A 289 -29.07 8.22 22.04
N LEU A 290 -28.85 7.17 21.23
CA LEU A 290 -28.37 5.88 21.74
C LEU A 290 -27.00 5.99 22.44
N GLY A 291 -26.07 6.76 21.87
CA GLY A 291 -24.76 7.01 22.48
C GLY A 291 -24.86 7.73 23.82
N ALA A 292 -25.76 8.71 23.94
CA ALA A 292 -25.99 9.42 25.20
C ALA A 292 -26.60 8.52 26.28
N LEU A 293 -27.54 7.64 25.91
CA LEU A 293 -28.13 6.65 26.83
C LEU A 293 -27.08 5.67 27.35
N VAL A 294 -26.23 5.14 26.46
CA VAL A 294 -25.14 4.23 26.85
C VAL A 294 -24.10 4.93 27.74
N ALA A 295 -23.71 6.16 27.41
CA ALA A 295 -22.76 6.93 28.21
C ALA A 295 -23.33 7.38 29.57
N GLY A 296 -24.65 7.42 29.72
CA GLY A 296 -25.35 7.74 30.96
C GLY A 296 -25.59 6.54 31.89
N LEU A 297 -25.20 5.32 31.48
CA LEU A 297 -25.28 4.15 32.34
C LEU A 297 -24.24 4.27 33.48
N PRO A 298 -24.59 3.89 34.73
CA PRO A 298 -23.59 3.76 35.77
C PRO A 298 -22.55 2.73 35.34
N ASP A 299 -21.27 2.97 35.66
CA ASP A 299 -20.20 2.01 35.38
C ASP A 299 -20.61 0.65 35.96
N ASP A 300 -20.61 -0.40 35.13
CA ASP A 300 -21.01 -1.79 35.45
C ASP A 300 -20.06 -2.49 36.44
N THR A 301 -19.31 -1.69 37.20
CA THR A 301 -18.41 -2.10 38.27
C THR A 301 -19.19 -2.19 39.58
N GLU A 302 -18.84 -3.16 40.42
CA GLU A 302 -19.45 -3.33 41.76
C GLU A 302 -19.38 -2.03 42.59
N GLU A 303 -18.37 -1.18 42.37
CA GLU A 303 -18.22 0.12 43.01
C GLU A 303 -19.25 1.17 42.58
N GLY A 304 -19.64 1.21 41.30
CA GLY A 304 -20.67 2.10 40.78
C GLY A 304 -22.05 1.78 41.36
N LEU A 305 -22.41 0.50 41.34
CA LEU A 305 -23.68 0.01 41.91
C LEU A 305 -23.73 0.22 43.44
N LEU A 306 -22.62 0.01 44.14
CA LEU A 306 -22.50 0.27 45.58
C LEU A 306 -22.57 1.77 45.91
N ALA A 307 -22.09 2.65 45.04
CA ALA A 307 -22.19 4.09 45.24
C ALA A 307 -23.65 4.56 45.15
N GLU A 308 -24.41 4.05 44.19
CA GLU A 308 -25.82 4.39 43.98
C GLU A 308 -26.73 3.84 45.10
N LEU A 309 -26.47 2.62 45.56
CA LEU A 309 -27.14 2.03 46.72
C LEU A 309 -26.82 2.79 48.02
N ARG A 310 -25.59 3.30 48.18
CA ARG A 310 -25.22 4.14 49.32
C ARG A 310 -25.88 5.52 49.27
N LEU A 311 -26.03 6.10 48.08
CA LEU A 311 -26.74 7.36 47.90
C LEU A 311 -28.21 7.20 48.28
N SER A 312 -28.83 6.12 47.82
CA SER A 312 -30.22 5.77 48.11
C SER A 312 -30.44 5.43 49.59
N ALA A 313 -29.51 4.69 50.21
CA ALA A 313 -29.53 4.40 51.64
C ALA A 313 -29.23 5.63 52.52
N GLY A 314 -28.60 6.66 51.96
CA GLY A 314 -28.31 7.94 52.62
C GLY A 314 -29.49 8.91 52.62
N VAL A 315 -30.59 8.60 51.92
CA VAL A 315 -31.81 9.41 51.95
C VAL A 315 -32.45 9.29 53.34
N GLN A 316 -32.23 10.30 54.17
CA GLN A 316 -32.94 10.41 55.45
C GLN A 316 -34.34 10.94 55.20
N GLY A 317 -35.33 10.23 55.74
CA GLY A 317 -36.71 10.72 55.78
C GLY A 317 -36.81 12.05 56.52
N PRO A 318 -37.90 12.82 56.29
CA PRO A 318 -38.09 14.11 56.96
C PRO A 318 -38.08 13.94 58.48
N ASP A 319 -37.50 14.93 59.17
CA ASP A 319 -37.40 14.93 60.64
C ASP A 319 -38.80 14.81 61.27
N LEU A 320 -39.05 13.66 61.90
CA LEU A 320 -40.35 13.32 62.46
C LEU A 320 -40.76 14.24 63.61
N GLU A 321 -39.82 14.85 64.33
CA GLU A 321 -40.15 15.88 65.33
C GLU A 321 -40.62 17.17 64.67
N GLN A 322 -39.97 17.59 63.58
CA GLN A 322 -40.42 18.75 62.82
C GLN A 322 -41.78 18.51 62.16
N VAL A 323 -42.01 17.30 61.63
CA VAL A 323 -43.31 16.89 61.09
C VAL A 323 -44.36 16.90 62.19
N HIS A 324 -44.08 16.31 63.36
CA HIS A 324 -45.01 16.36 64.50
C HIS A 324 -45.28 17.79 64.99
N ALA A 325 -44.26 18.63 65.08
CA ALA A 325 -44.42 20.02 65.50
C ALA A 325 -45.20 20.86 64.47
N ALA A 326 -45.10 20.52 63.19
CA ALA A 326 -45.91 21.12 62.13
C ALA A 326 -47.37 20.64 62.21
N VAL A 327 -47.61 19.35 62.41
CA VAL A 327 -48.95 18.76 62.60
C VAL A 327 -49.61 19.32 63.86
N ALA A 328 -48.91 19.39 64.99
CA ALA A 328 -49.44 19.96 66.22
C ALA A 328 -49.76 21.46 66.11
N ARG A 329 -48.99 22.21 65.31
CA ARG A 329 -49.33 23.61 64.97
C ARG A 329 -50.59 23.68 64.11
N LEU A 330 -50.77 22.76 63.18
CA LEU A 330 -51.96 22.67 62.34
C LEU A 330 -53.20 22.32 63.19
N ASP A 331 -53.10 21.33 64.07
CA ASP A 331 -54.18 20.92 64.97
C ASP A 331 -54.58 22.04 65.94
N LYS A 332 -53.59 22.79 66.45
CA LYS A 332 -53.85 23.93 67.32
C LYS A 332 -54.53 25.08 66.57
N ALA A 333 -54.11 25.35 65.33
CA ALA A 333 -54.76 26.34 64.47
C ALA A 333 -56.20 25.94 64.09
N LEU A 334 -56.48 24.64 63.96
CA LEU A 334 -57.81 24.09 63.73
C LEU A 334 -58.71 24.07 64.98
N ALA A 335 -58.12 24.12 66.19
CA ALA A 335 -58.84 24.14 67.46
C ALA A 335 -59.10 25.55 68.02
N ASP A 336 -58.41 26.56 67.49
CA ASP A 336 -58.60 27.99 67.82
C ASP A 336 -59.58 28.69 66.83
N GLU A 337 -60.27 27.95 65.95
CA GLU A 337 -61.48 28.33 65.19
C GLU A 337 -62.77 27.90 65.90
#